data_AF-A0A9X1I9R3-F1
#
_entry.id   AF-A0A9X1I9R3-F1
#
_cell.length_a   1.000
_cell.length_b   1.000
_cell.length_c   1.000
_cell.angle_alpha   90.00
_cell.angle_beta   90.00
_cell.angle_gamma   90.00
#
_symmetry.space_group_name_H-M   'P 1'
#
loop_
_entity.id
_entity.type
_entity.pdbx_description
1 polymer ?
#
loop_
_entity_poly.entity_id
_entity_poly.type
_entity_poly.pdbx_seq_one_letter_code
_entity_poly.pdbx_strand_id
1 'polypeptide(L)'
;MIRVLALLLLAAPAMAQAPRCGFGLGLEGLRGADRHLRAGSAAEGLLAGREAADAAAAALTEAAARLAGCGCPLAAEQVREAAGLAEQARSEAGPDRLRRTLDRARFSLGQARERLDRRGCS
;
A
#
# COMPACT_ATOMS: atom_id res chain seq x y z
N MET A 1 -32.37 22.42 40.56
CA MET A 1 -31.66 23.17 39.51
C MET A 1 -30.62 22.25 38.85
N ILE A 2 -31.11 21.21 38.17
CA ILE A 2 -30.30 20.18 37.49
C ILE A 2 -30.88 20.10 36.08
N ARG A 3 -30.13 20.49 35.06
CA ARG A 3 -30.29 20.14 33.62
C ARG A 3 -29.53 21.12 32.72
N VAL A 4 -28.21 21.12 32.79
CA VAL A 4 -27.36 21.51 31.62
C VAL A 4 -26.14 20.60 31.62
N LEU A 5 -26.38 19.29 31.78
CA LEU A 5 -25.37 18.26 31.64
C LEU A 5 -25.53 17.64 30.25
N ALA A 6 -24.46 17.67 29.47
CA ALA A 6 -24.14 16.68 28.46
C ALA A 6 -25.11 16.55 27.26
N LEU A 7 -25.38 17.64 26.55
CA LEU A 7 -25.80 17.53 25.15
C LEU A 7 -24.57 17.60 24.23
N LEU A 8 -24.17 16.42 23.75
CA LEU A 8 -23.64 16.16 22.41
C LEU A 8 -22.15 16.46 22.15
N LEU A 9 -21.33 15.82 22.98
CA LEU A 9 -19.91 15.52 22.79
C LEU A 9 -19.69 14.30 21.86
N LEU A 10 -20.39 14.20 20.72
CA LEU A 10 -20.29 13.05 19.80
C LEU A 10 -20.36 13.48 18.32
N ALA A 11 -19.45 14.36 17.93
CA ALA A 11 -19.05 14.48 16.52
C ALA A 11 -17.70 13.77 16.34
N ALA A 12 -17.64 12.48 16.69
CA ALA A 12 -16.65 11.61 16.08
C ALA A 12 -17.20 11.29 14.69
N PRO A 13 -16.50 11.61 13.58
CA PRO A 13 -16.79 10.91 12.34
C PRO A 13 -16.37 9.48 12.64
N ALA A 14 -17.32 8.66 13.07
CA ALA A 14 -17.18 7.24 12.90
C ALA A 14 -16.95 7.08 11.41
N MET A 15 -15.70 6.79 11.05
CA MET A 15 -15.34 6.21 9.78
C MET A 15 -16.21 4.97 9.65
N ALA A 16 -17.42 5.15 9.13
CA ALA A 16 -18.30 4.10 8.73
C ALA A 16 -17.63 3.50 7.51
N GLN A 17 -16.66 2.63 7.78
CA GLN A 17 -16.11 1.66 6.86
C GLN A 17 -17.32 1.07 6.14
N ALA A 18 -17.51 1.44 4.87
CA ALA A 18 -18.51 0.80 4.05
C ALA A 18 -18.17 -0.70 4.08
N PRO A 19 -18.97 -1.56 4.73
CA PRO A 19 -18.58 -2.94 5.05
C PRO A 19 -18.42 -3.84 3.82
N ARG A 20 -18.48 -3.25 2.61
CA ARG A 20 -18.38 -3.90 1.31
C ARG A 20 -17.28 -3.34 0.40
N CYS A 21 -16.56 -2.29 0.79
CA CYS A 21 -15.59 -1.67 -0.14
C CYS A 21 -14.31 -2.50 -0.34
N GLY A 22 -14.04 -3.48 0.54
CA GLY A 22 -12.88 -4.37 0.43
C GLY A 22 -11.58 -3.78 0.99
N PHE A 23 -11.65 -2.83 1.92
CA PHE A 23 -10.47 -2.18 2.51
C PHE A 23 -9.47 -3.19 3.11
N GLY A 24 -9.96 -4.19 3.84
CA GLY A 24 -9.13 -5.27 4.41
C GLY A 24 -8.35 -6.05 3.35
N LEU A 25 -8.98 -6.36 2.21
CA LEU A 25 -8.32 -6.99 1.07
C LEU A 25 -7.26 -6.08 0.45
N GLY A 26 -7.49 -4.77 0.45
CA GLY A 26 -6.47 -3.77 0.08
C GLY A 26 -5.24 -3.88 0.99
N LEU A 27 -5.43 -3.88 2.31
CA LEU A 27 -4.35 -4.04 3.28
C LEU A 27 -3.61 -5.37 3.16
N GLU A 28 -4.33 -6.46 2.92
CA GLU A 28 -3.74 -7.78 2.64
C GLU A 28 -2.91 -7.77 1.37
N GLY A 29 -3.40 -7.12 0.31
CA GLY A 29 -2.66 -6.87 -0.93
C GLY A 29 -1.33 -6.13 -0.68
N LEU A 30 -1.34 -5.09 0.16
CA LEU A 30 -0.12 -4.38 0.54
C LEU A 30 0.89 -5.28 1.27
N ARG A 31 0.41 -6.16 2.16
CA ARG A 31 1.27 -7.15 2.85
C ARG A 31 1.82 -8.20 1.89
N GLY A 32 1.01 -8.63 0.92
CA GLY A 32 1.42 -9.52 -0.16
C GLY A 32 2.52 -8.89 -1.02
N ALA A 33 2.31 -7.66 -1.46
CA ALA A 33 3.31 -6.89 -2.19
C ALA A 33 4.63 -6.74 -1.43
N ASP A 34 4.60 -6.42 -0.13
CA ASP A 34 5.82 -6.33 0.68
C ASP A 34 6.61 -7.65 0.71
N ARG A 35 5.92 -8.80 0.78
CA ARG A 35 6.57 -10.12 0.69
C ARG A 35 7.23 -10.34 -0.67
N HIS A 36 6.55 -9.99 -1.76
CA HIS A 36 7.12 -10.08 -3.11
C HIS A 36 8.34 -9.17 -3.26
N LEU A 37 8.27 -7.93 -2.80
CA LEU A 37 9.41 -7.00 -2.84
C LEU A 37 10.61 -7.53 -2.04
N ARG A 38 10.40 -8.07 -0.84
CA ARG A 38 11.46 -8.69 -0.03
C ARG A 38 12.07 -9.90 -0.72
N ALA A 39 11.24 -10.78 -1.28
CA ALA A 39 11.71 -11.95 -2.02
C ALA A 39 12.52 -11.54 -3.25
N GLY A 40 12.07 -10.53 -3.99
CA GLY A 40 12.77 -10.02 -5.16
C GLY A 40 14.12 -9.39 -4.82
N SER A 41 14.22 -8.59 -3.75
CA SER A 41 15.50 -8.02 -3.30
C SER A 41 16.49 -9.11 -2.86
N ALA A 42 15.99 -10.18 -2.23
CA ALA A 42 16.80 -11.30 -1.76
C ALA A 42 17.14 -12.33 -2.84
N ALA A 43 16.50 -12.26 -4.02
CA ALA A 43 16.71 -13.22 -5.09
C ALA A 43 18.18 -13.23 -5.56
N GLU A 44 18.70 -14.42 -5.85
CA GLU A 44 20.05 -14.61 -6.38
C GLU A 44 20.12 -14.38 -7.90
N GLY A 45 18.98 -14.50 -8.60
CA GLY A 45 18.88 -14.39 -10.06
C GLY A 45 18.02 -13.22 -10.54
N LEU A 46 18.41 -12.65 -11.68
CA LEU A 46 17.71 -11.55 -12.35
C LEU A 46 16.25 -11.93 -12.70
N LEU A 47 16.03 -13.15 -13.18
CA LEU A 47 14.70 -13.63 -13.55
C LEU A 47 13.75 -13.68 -12.34
N ALA A 48 14.15 -14.38 -11.28
CA ALA A 48 13.35 -14.49 -10.05
C ALA A 48 13.05 -13.13 -9.42
N GLY A 49 14.00 -12.21 -9.44
CA GLY A 49 13.77 -10.86 -8.93
C GLY A 49 12.81 -10.03 -9.81
N ARG A 50 12.81 -10.22 -11.13
CA ARG A 50 11.84 -9.58 -12.04
C ARG A 50 10.43 -10.16 -11.91
N GLU A 51 10.31 -11.47 -11.74
CA GLU A 51 9.02 -12.12 -11.47
C GLU A 51 8.42 -11.64 -10.14
N ALA A 52 9.25 -11.52 -9.11
CA ALA A 52 8.84 -10.94 -7.84
C ALA A 52 8.45 -9.45 -7.97
N ALA A 53 9.16 -8.69 -8.82
CA ALA A 53 8.81 -7.31 -9.12
C ALA A 53 7.43 -7.19 -9.81
N ASP A 54 7.16 -8.05 -10.79
CA ASP A 54 5.89 -8.08 -11.51
C ASP A 54 4.72 -8.46 -10.59
N ALA A 55 4.91 -9.51 -9.77
CA ALA A 55 3.93 -9.90 -8.76
C ALA A 55 3.66 -8.78 -7.74
N ALA A 56 4.70 -8.05 -7.31
CA ALA A 56 4.55 -6.89 -6.43
C ALA A 56 3.78 -5.75 -7.11
N ALA A 57 4.11 -5.43 -8.37
CA ALA A 57 3.44 -4.37 -9.12
C ALA A 57 1.94 -4.66 -9.31
N ALA A 58 1.60 -5.90 -9.65
CA ALA A 58 0.21 -6.35 -9.77
C ALA A 58 -0.54 -6.22 -8.44
N ALA A 59 0.04 -6.75 -7.35
CA ALA A 59 -0.57 -6.69 -6.02
C ALA A 59 -0.77 -5.24 -5.52
N LEU A 60 0.20 -4.35 -5.77
CA LEU A 60 0.11 -2.93 -5.40
C LEU A 60 -0.95 -2.21 -6.23
N THR A 61 -1.04 -2.48 -7.52
CA THR A 61 -2.06 -1.89 -8.40
C THR A 61 -3.46 -2.28 -7.94
N GLU A 62 -3.66 -3.55 -7.61
CA GLU A 62 -4.95 -4.05 -7.13
C GLU A 62 -5.30 -3.48 -5.74
N ALA A 63 -4.32 -3.38 -4.84
CA ALA A 63 -4.50 -2.76 -3.53
C ALA A 63 -4.84 -1.27 -3.65
N ALA A 64 -4.14 -0.53 -4.53
CA ALA A 64 -4.43 0.88 -4.79
C ALA A 64 -5.85 1.08 -5.33
N ALA A 65 -6.31 0.23 -6.25
CA ALA A 65 -7.67 0.28 -6.77
C ALA A 65 -8.72 0.07 -5.66
N ARG A 66 -8.49 -0.88 -4.74
CA ARG A 66 -9.36 -1.10 -3.58
C ARG A 66 -9.37 0.09 -2.63
N LEU A 67 -8.21 0.65 -2.30
CA LEU A 67 -8.10 1.82 -1.44
C LEU A 67 -8.84 3.02 -2.05
N ALA A 68 -8.68 3.26 -3.36
CA ALA A 68 -9.41 4.31 -4.07
C ALA A 68 -10.92 4.06 -4.02
N GLY A 69 -11.38 2.84 -4.29
CA GLY A 69 -12.79 2.45 -4.20
C GLY A 69 -13.39 2.55 -2.79
N CYS A 70 -12.55 2.46 -1.76
CA CYS A 70 -12.93 2.68 -0.36
C CYS A 70 -12.91 4.16 0.08
N GLY A 71 -12.63 5.11 -0.83
CA GLY A 71 -12.55 6.53 -0.50
C GLY A 71 -11.22 6.96 0.12
N CYS A 72 -10.13 6.24 -0.18
CA CYS A 72 -8.77 6.54 0.30
C CYS A 72 -7.84 6.95 -0.87
N PRO A 73 -8.15 8.05 -1.60
CA PRO A 73 -7.44 8.41 -2.83
C PRO A 73 -5.97 8.73 -2.57
N LEU A 74 -5.65 9.46 -1.49
CA LEU A 74 -4.26 9.78 -1.16
C LEU A 74 -3.44 8.54 -0.83
N ALA A 75 -4.04 7.56 -0.14
CA ALA A 75 -3.37 6.29 0.13
C ALA A 75 -3.17 5.49 -1.16
N ALA A 76 -4.17 5.49 -2.05
CA ALA A 76 -4.07 4.85 -3.35
C ALA A 76 -2.94 5.43 -4.20
N GLU A 77 -2.79 6.76 -4.27
CA GLU A 77 -1.71 7.41 -5.02
C GLU A 77 -0.33 7.03 -4.49
N GLN A 78 -0.13 7.04 -3.18
CA GLN A 78 1.15 6.62 -2.58
C GLN A 78 1.46 5.14 -2.86
N VAL A 79 0.45 4.28 -2.89
CA VAL A 79 0.62 2.88 -3.27
C VAL A 79 0.93 2.74 -4.77
N ARG A 80 0.35 3.58 -5.64
CA ARG A 80 0.70 3.62 -7.07
C ARG A 80 2.14 4.04 -7.30
N GLU A 81 2.69 4.95 -6.50
CA GLU A 81 4.12 5.30 -6.57
C GLU A 81 5.00 4.08 -6.32
N ALA A 82 4.68 3.28 -5.29
CA ALA A 82 5.38 2.03 -5.03
C ALA A 82 5.18 1.01 -6.17
N ALA A 83 3.98 0.94 -6.74
CA ALA A 83 3.68 0.07 -7.90
C ALA A 83 4.53 0.44 -9.11
N GLY A 84 4.67 1.74 -9.42
CA GLY A 84 5.49 2.23 -10.52
C GLY A 84 6.98 1.90 -10.33
N LEU A 85 7.49 1.92 -9.10
CA LEU A 85 8.86 1.48 -8.80
C LEU A 85 9.02 -0.04 -8.99
N ALA A 86 8.06 -0.85 -8.57
CA ALA A 86 8.06 -2.29 -8.83
C ALA A 86 7.98 -2.60 -10.33
N GLU A 87 7.18 -1.83 -11.08
CA GLU A 87 7.07 -1.96 -12.53
C GLU A 87 8.37 -1.56 -13.24
N GLN A 88 9.06 -0.51 -12.78
CA GLN A 88 10.40 -0.18 -13.28
C GLN A 88 11.39 -1.32 -13.02
N ALA A 89 11.33 -1.94 -11.83
CA ALA A 89 12.22 -3.02 -11.45
C ALA A 89 12.12 -4.23 -12.41
N ARG A 90 10.92 -4.57 -12.92
CA ARG A 90 10.75 -5.71 -13.86
C ARG A 90 11.57 -5.55 -15.15
N SER A 91 11.88 -4.31 -15.54
CA SER A 91 12.62 -3.98 -16.77
C SER A 91 14.11 -3.73 -16.53
N GLU A 92 14.61 -3.86 -15.30
CA GLU A 92 16.00 -3.58 -14.98
C GLU A 92 16.96 -4.60 -15.62
N ALA A 93 18.01 -4.12 -16.26
CA ALA A 93 18.95 -4.95 -17.02
C ALA A 93 19.97 -5.72 -16.15
N GLY A 94 20.13 -5.35 -14.88
CA GLY A 94 21.15 -5.93 -14.01
C GLY A 94 20.68 -6.12 -12.57
N PRO A 95 21.25 -7.11 -11.86
CA PRO A 95 20.79 -7.52 -10.53
C PRO A 95 20.93 -6.41 -9.49
N ASP A 96 22.00 -5.61 -9.55
CA ASP A 96 22.21 -4.52 -8.60
C ASP A 96 21.22 -3.37 -8.78
N ARG A 97 20.88 -3.03 -10.02
CA ARG A 97 19.86 -2.00 -10.30
C ARG A 97 18.48 -2.49 -9.87
N LEU A 98 18.16 -3.74 -10.21
CA LEU A 98 16.94 -4.40 -9.77
C LEU A 98 16.77 -4.33 -8.25
N ARG A 99 17.77 -4.78 -7.48
CA ARG A 99 17.74 -4.74 -6.01
C ARG A 99 17.52 -3.33 -5.47
N ARG A 100 18.26 -2.34 -5.97
CA ARG A 100 18.07 -0.94 -5.56
C ARG A 100 16.68 -0.40 -5.90
N THR A 101 16.11 -0.79 -7.03
CA THR A 101 14.77 -0.34 -7.43
C THR A 101 13.69 -1.02 -6.57
N LEU A 102 13.84 -2.32 -6.26
CA LEU A 102 12.97 -3.05 -5.33
C LEU A 102 13.04 -2.51 -3.90
N ASP A 103 14.23 -2.19 -3.40
CA ASP A 103 14.40 -1.59 -2.07
C ASP A 103 13.77 -0.20 -1.98
N ARG A 104 13.86 0.59 -3.06
CA ARG A 104 13.14 1.87 -3.18
C ARG A 104 11.63 1.68 -3.20
N ALA A 105 11.13 0.70 -3.94
CA ALA A 105 9.70 0.35 -3.95
C ALA A 105 9.22 -0.04 -2.54
N ARG A 106 10.02 -0.85 -1.83
CA ARG A 106 9.72 -1.29 -0.45
C ARG A 106 9.72 -0.14 0.53
N PHE A 107 10.67 0.78 0.41
CA PHE A 107 10.71 1.99 1.23
C PHE A 107 9.50 2.89 0.97
N SER A 108 9.13 3.10 -0.30
CA SER A 108 7.93 3.85 -0.68
C SER A 108 6.66 3.22 -0.11
N LEU A 109 6.50 1.90 -0.25
CA LEU A 109 5.39 1.15 0.33
C LEU A 109 5.35 1.26 1.86
N GLY A 110 6.51 1.20 2.53
CA GLY A 110 6.62 1.39 3.97
C GLY A 110 6.09 2.75 4.43
N GLN A 111 6.49 3.82 3.73
CA GLN A 111 5.97 5.16 4.00
C GLN A 111 4.47 5.27 3.74
N ALA A 112 3.97 4.72 2.63
CA ALA A 112 2.54 4.72 2.30
C ALA A 112 1.71 4.04 3.41
N ARG A 113 2.19 2.88 3.88
CA ARG A 113 1.56 2.15 4.99
C ARG A 113 1.61 2.92 6.30
N GLU A 114 2.76 3.48 6.66
CA GLU A 114 2.89 4.29 7.87
C GLU A 114 1.95 5.50 7.86
N ARG A 115 1.82 6.18 6.71
CA ARG A 115 0.87 7.30 6.59
C ARG A 115 -0.58 6.82 6.69
N LEU A 116 -0.92 5.70 6.06
CA LEU A 116 -2.25 5.10 6.16
C LEU A 116 -2.57 4.67 7.59
N ASP A 117 -1.61 4.09 8.32
CA ASP A 117 -1.79 3.65 9.70
C ASP A 117 -1.95 4.85 10.67
N ARG A 118 -1.21 5.96 10.42
CA ARG A 118 -1.26 7.16 11.28
C ARG A 118 -2.42 8.10 10.98
N ARG A 119 -2.78 8.25 9.70
CA ARG A 119 -3.76 9.25 9.24
C ARG A 119 -5.05 8.62 8.72
N GLY A 120 -5.10 7.30 8.52
CA GLY A 120 -6.22 6.68 7.83
C GLY A 120 -6.32 7.15 6.38
N CYS A 121 -7.55 7.32 5.90
CA CYS A 121 -7.83 7.69 4.52
C CYS A 121 -7.88 9.20 4.25
N SER A 122 -7.51 10.02 5.25
CA SER A 122 -7.53 11.50 5.20
C SER A 122 -6.19 12.13 4.84
#